data_AF-A0A3B9NHM8-F1
#
_entry.id   AF-A0A3B9NHM8-F1
#
_cell.length_a   1.000
_cell.length_b   1.000
_cell.length_c   1.000
_cell.angle_alpha   90.00
_cell.angle_beta   90.00
_cell.angle_gamma   90.00
#
_symmetry.space_group_name_H-M   'P 1'
#
loop_
_entity.id
_entity.type
_entity.pdbx_description
1 polymer ?
#
loop_
_entity_poly.entity_id
_entity_poly.type
_entity_poly.pdbx_seq_one_letter_code
_entity_poly.pdbx_strand_id
1 'polypeptide(L)'
;MEVRKLILSIMIVINLIIVSFGFIFTSSWFWLLIIPFPLLLIALYHSFQTKHAILRNYPLVGYFRYIFESIRPELRQYFWESDMDGRPFNRRQRSIVYQRAKNQRETVAFGMQTDPQ
;
A
#
# COMPACT_ATOMS: atom_id res chain seq x y z
N MET A 1 17.05 13.46 9.01
CA MET A 1 18.30 13.12 8.27
C MET A 1 18.89 11.79 8.72
N GLU A 2 18.86 11.47 10.02
CA GLU A 2 19.35 10.20 10.57
C GLU A 2 18.67 8.96 9.99
N VAL A 3 17.33 8.93 9.88
CA VAL A 3 16.60 7.74 9.40
C VAL A 3 16.98 7.35 7.97
N ARG A 4 17.12 8.33 7.07
CA ARG A 4 17.58 8.08 5.70
C ARG A 4 18.96 7.41 5.67
N LYS A 5 19.91 7.97 6.43
CA LYS A 5 21.27 7.44 6.51
C LYS A 5 21.27 6.02 7.07
N LEU A 6 20.43 5.76 8.08
CA LEU A 6 20.24 4.44 8.68
C LEU A 6 19.66 3.42 7.69
N ILE A 7 18.65 3.79 6.90
CA ILE A 7 18.09 2.89 5.86
C ILE A 7 19.16 2.55 4.82
N LEU A 8 19.90 3.56 4.35
CA LEU A 8 20.96 3.35 3.37
C LEU A 8 22.11 2.51 3.93
N SER A 9 22.55 2.76 5.18
CA SER A 9 23.62 1.98 5.79
C SER A 9 23.23 0.52 5.97
N ILE A 10 22.01 0.24 6.42
CA ILE A 10 21.49 -1.13 6.53
C ILE A 10 21.48 -1.83 5.17
N MET A 11 20.98 -1.17 4.13
CA MET A 11 20.97 -1.74 2.77
C MET A 11 22.37 -2.02 2.24
N ILE A 12 23.33 -1.13 2.49
CA ILE A 12 24.73 -1.32 2.10
C ILE A 12 25.33 -2.51 2.86
N VAL A 13 25.14 -2.58 4.18
CA VAL A 13 25.65 -3.68 5.01
C VAL A 13 25.08 -5.03 4.57
N ILE A 14 23.78 -5.11 4.28
CA ILE A 14 23.14 -6.35 3.79
C ILE A 14 23.77 -6.78 2.46
N ASN A 15 23.94 -5.86 1.51
CA ASN A 15 24.57 -6.20 0.22
C ASN A 15 26.03 -6.64 0.41
N LEU A 16 26.80 -5.97 1.27
CA LEU A 16 28.19 -6.33 1.58
C LEU A 16 28.31 -7.71 2.25
N ILE A 17 27.39 -8.06 3.15
CA ILE A 17 27.34 -9.39 3.77
C ILE A 17 27.12 -10.45 2.69
N ILE A 18 26.14 -10.26 1.80
CA ILE A 18 25.83 -11.23 0.74
C ILE A 18 27.01 -11.41 -0.21
N VAL A 19 27.65 -10.30 -0.60
CA VAL A 19 28.86 -10.34 -1.45
C VAL A 19 30.00 -11.08 -0.74
N SER A 20 30.24 -10.80 0.54
CA SER A 20 31.29 -11.47 1.32
C SER A 20 31.06 -12.97 1.44
N PHE A 21 29.80 -13.38 1.68
CA PHE A 21 29.43 -14.80 1.71
C PHE A 21 29.62 -15.49 0.35
N GLY A 22 29.32 -14.80 -0.75
CA GLY A 22 29.58 -15.31 -2.11
C GLY A 22 31.05 -15.59 -2.39
N PHE A 23 31.95 -14.75 -1.87
CA PHE A 23 33.39 -14.96 -2.00
C PHE A 23 33.94 -16.07 -1.08
N ILE A 24 33.38 -16.24 0.13
CA ILE A 24 33.90 -17.20 1.12
C ILE A 24 33.39 -18.62 0.88
N PHE A 25 32.10 -18.79 0.54
CA PHE A 25 31.46 -20.10 0.49
C PHE A 25 31.28 -20.62 -0.93
N THR A 26 30.44 -19.97 -1.74
CA THR A 26 30.08 -20.45 -3.07
C THR A 26 29.45 -19.32 -3.90
N SER A 27 29.76 -19.28 -5.20
CA SER A 27 29.24 -18.29 -6.15
C SER A 27 27.70 -18.25 -6.25
N SER A 28 26.99 -19.32 -5.85
CA SER A 28 25.53 -19.38 -5.84
C SER A 28 24.88 -18.33 -4.92
N TRP A 29 25.59 -17.79 -3.94
CA TRP A 29 25.06 -16.77 -3.03
C TRP A 29 24.78 -15.43 -3.73
N PHE A 30 25.40 -15.16 -4.88
CA PHE A 30 25.15 -13.94 -5.65
C PHE A 30 23.69 -13.84 -6.16
N TRP A 31 22.97 -14.96 -6.28
CA TRP A 31 21.54 -14.95 -6.61
C TRP A 31 20.70 -14.16 -5.61
N LEU A 32 21.11 -14.11 -4.33
CA LEU A 32 20.41 -13.35 -3.31
C LEU A 32 20.50 -11.84 -3.53
N LEU A 33 21.44 -11.34 -4.34
CA LEU A 33 21.55 -9.90 -4.66
C LEU A 33 20.42 -9.40 -5.56
N ILE A 34 19.69 -10.28 -6.24
CA ILE A 34 18.68 -9.90 -7.22
C ILE A 34 17.56 -9.02 -6.63
N ILE A 35 17.33 -9.12 -5.32
CA ILE A 35 16.33 -8.32 -4.59
C ILE A 35 16.96 -7.09 -3.90
N PRO A 36 17.94 -7.23 -2.99
CA PRO A 36 18.45 -6.10 -2.21
C PRO A 36 19.28 -5.11 -3.04
N PHE A 37 19.88 -5.54 -4.16
CA PHE A 37 20.70 -4.65 -4.98
C PHE A 37 19.85 -3.63 -5.75
N PRO A 38 18.78 -4.03 -6.49
CA PRO A 38 17.86 -3.05 -7.08
C PRO A 38 17.19 -2.14 -6.03
N LEU A 39 16.84 -2.67 -4.86
CA LEU A 39 16.28 -1.86 -3.77
C LEU A 39 17.25 -0.78 -3.29
N LEU A 40 18.54 -1.10 -3.18
CA LEU A 40 19.59 -0.13 -2.84
C LEU A 40 19.68 0.98 -3.91
N LEU A 41 19.64 0.61 -5.20
CA LEU A 41 19.65 1.60 -6.30
C LEU A 41 18.44 2.54 -6.23
N ILE A 42 17.25 1.98 -5.99
CA ILE A 42 16.02 2.76 -5.82
C ILE A 42 16.14 3.70 -4.60
N ALA A 43 16.64 3.19 -3.47
CA ALA A 43 16.84 3.99 -2.26
C ALA A 43 17.82 5.14 -2.46
N LEU A 44 18.90 4.90 -3.22
CA LEU A 44 19.86 5.93 -3.62
C LEU A 44 19.21 6.98 -4.51
N TYR A 45 18.51 6.55 -5.58
CA TYR A 45 17.79 7.45 -6.48
C TYR A 45 16.82 8.36 -5.70
N HIS A 46 16.02 7.80 -4.79
CA HIS A 46 15.12 8.58 -3.96
C HIS A 46 15.81 9.53 -2.99
N SER A 47 17.02 9.19 -2.54
CA SER A 47 17.79 10.05 -1.65
C SER A 47 18.31 11.32 -2.34
N PHE A 48 18.52 11.27 -3.66
CA PHE A 48 18.99 12.40 -4.46
C PHE A 48 17.87 13.23 -5.09
N GLN A 49 16.73 12.63 -5.45
CA GLN A 49 15.63 13.40 -6.04
C GLN A 49 15.02 14.42 -5.08
N THR A 50 14.65 15.58 -5.61
CA THR A 50 14.09 16.70 -4.85
C THR A 50 12.56 16.78 -4.92
N LYS A 51 11.92 16.03 -5.83
CA LYS A 51 10.48 16.14 -6.12
C LYS A 51 9.59 15.63 -4.98
N HIS A 52 9.93 14.49 -4.38
CA HIS A 52 9.12 13.91 -3.30
C HIS A 52 9.87 13.92 -1.96
N ALA A 53 9.60 14.93 -1.13
CA ALA A 53 10.26 15.13 0.16
C ALA A 53 10.14 13.92 1.11
N ILE A 54 9.02 13.20 1.07
CA ILE A 54 8.78 12.01 1.90
C ILE A 54 9.69 10.86 1.47
N LEU A 55 9.71 10.51 0.19
CA LEU A 55 10.59 9.47 -0.37
C LEU A 55 12.07 9.83 -0.20
N ARG A 56 12.41 11.13 -0.20
CA ARG A 56 13.77 11.60 0.08
C ARG A 56 14.20 11.35 1.53
N ASN A 57 13.30 11.53 2.50
CA ASN A 57 13.61 11.35 3.92
C ASN A 57 13.46 9.90 4.39
N TYR A 58 12.58 9.15 3.74
CA TYR A 58 12.27 7.75 4.01
C TYR A 58 12.32 6.96 2.71
N PRO A 59 13.52 6.75 2.13
CA PRO A 59 13.66 5.95 0.92
C PRO A 59 13.11 4.54 1.18
N LEU A 60 12.38 3.98 0.21
CA LEU A 60 11.62 2.74 0.30
C LEU A 60 10.39 2.82 1.23
N VAL A 61 10.56 3.20 2.50
CA VAL A 61 9.46 3.20 3.48
C VAL A 61 8.35 4.20 3.12
N GLY A 62 8.70 5.30 2.46
CA GLY A 62 7.73 6.29 1.99
C GLY A 62 6.71 5.72 0.99
N TYR A 63 7.00 4.61 0.31
CA TYR A 63 6.03 3.95 -0.58
C TYR A 63 4.83 3.40 0.18
N PHE A 64 5.01 2.91 1.41
CA PHE A 64 3.91 2.41 2.22
C PHE A 64 2.85 3.47 2.47
N ARG A 65 3.25 4.74 2.64
CA ARG A 65 2.28 5.84 2.76
C ARG A 65 1.35 5.91 1.56
N TYR A 66 1.90 5.83 0.35
CA TYR A 66 1.11 5.94 -0.88
C TYR A 66 0.23 4.70 -1.08
N ILE A 67 0.74 3.51 -0.75
CA ILE A 67 -0.03 2.25 -0.79
C ILE A 67 -1.21 2.32 0.20
N PHE A 68 -0.98 2.79 1.43
CA PHE A 68 -2.06 2.92 2.41
C PHE A 68 -3.06 4.02 2.05
N GLU A 69 -2.60 5.12 1.46
CA GLU A 69 -3.52 6.16 0.98
C GLU A 69 -4.41 5.65 -0.16
N SER A 70 -3.91 4.76 -1.04
CA SER A 70 -4.75 4.17 -2.09
C SER A 70 -5.75 3.15 -1.57
N ILE A 71 -5.41 2.40 -0.51
CA ILE A 71 -6.28 1.39 0.10
C ILE A 71 -7.34 2.03 1.02
N ARG A 72 -7.04 3.22 1.58
CA ARG A 72 -7.91 3.92 2.54
C ARG A 72 -9.36 4.12 2.08
N PRO A 73 -9.68 4.54 0.83
CA PRO A 73 -11.05 4.74 0.38
C PRO A 73 -11.84 3.44 0.33
N GLU A 74 -11.23 2.37 -0.17
CA GLU A 74 -11.86 1.04 -0.27
C GLU A 74 -12.16 0.49 1.12
N LEU A 75 -11.17 0.54 2.02
CA LEU A 75 -11.36 0.16 3.42
C LEU A 75 -12.53 0.93 4.05
N ARG A 76 -12.58 2.24 3.88
CA ARG A 76 -13.70 3.06 4.37
C ARG A 76 -15.03 2.58 3.80
N GLN A 77 -15.11 2.35 2.51
CA GLN A 77 -16.36 2.00 1.82
C GLN A 77 -16.91 0.62 2.21
N TYR A 78 -16.05 -0.36 2.52
CA TYR A 78 -16.48 -1.74 2.79
C TYR A 78 -16.57 -2.09 4.28
N PHE A 79 -15.70 -1.52 5.12
CA PHE A 79 -15.66 -1.84 6.55
C PHE A 79 -16.35 -0.79 7.43
N TRP A 80 -16.34 0.48 7.03
CA TRP A 80 -16.84 1.57 7.88
C TRP A 80 -18.13 2.23 7.36
N GLU A 81 -18.31 2.34 6.05
CA GLU A 81 -19.49 2.96 5.47
C GLU A 81 -20.67 1.98 5.58
N SER A 82 -21.60 2.26 6.50
CA SER A 82 -22.85 1.49 6.57
C SER A 82 -23.69 1.76 5.32
N ASP A 83 -24.68 0.91 5.07
CA ASP A 83 -25.59 1.06 3.93
C ASP A 83 -26.33 2.41 3.88
N MET A 84 -26.32 3.15 5.00
CA MET A 84 -27.02 4.41 5.21
C MET A 84 -26.11 5.65 5.26
N ASP A 85 -24.80 5.50 5.46
CA ASP A 85 -23.91 6.63 5.79
C ASP A 85 -23.31 7.36 4.59
N GLY A 86 -23.36 6.76 3.40
CA GLY A 86 -22.74 7.36 2.21
C GLY A 86 -23.39 8.67 1.76
N ARG A 87 -22.58 9.71 1.57
CA ARG A 87 -22.99 11.02 1.05
C ARG A 87 -22.46 11.23 -0.38
N PRO A 88 -23.22 11.85 -1.32
CA PRO A 88 -24.62 12.29 -1.20
C PRO A 88 -25.64 11.16 -1.36
N PHE A 89 -25.23 9.99 -1.86
CA PHE A 89 -26.06 8.80 -2.00
C PHE A 89 -25.45 7.61 -1.24
N ASN A 90 -26.27 6.97 -0.43
CA ASN A 90 -25.86 5.83 0.38
C ASN A 90 -25.73 4.56 -0.49
N ARG A 91 -25.09 3.51 0.05
CA ARG A 91 -24.81 2.28 -0.72
C ARG A 91 -26.09 1.61 -1.21
N ARG A 92 -27.17 1.69 -0.42
CA ARG A 92 -28.50 1.18 -0.78
C ARG A 92 -29.12 1.91 -1.97
N GLN A 93 -29.06 3.24 -2.00
CA GLN A 93 -29.56 4.03 -3.13
C GLN A 93 -28.80 3.69 -4.42
N ARG A 94 -27.47 3.53 -4.33
CA ARG A 94 -26.65 3.11 -5.48
C ARG A 94 -27.01 1.70 -5.96
N SER A 95 -27.24 0.75 -5.05
CA SER A 95 -27.58 -0.63 -5.44
C SER A 95 -28.95 -0.73 -6.12
N ILE A 96 -29.94 0.04 -5.68
CA ILE A 96 -31.26 0.14 -6.35
C ILE A 96 -31.11 0.66 -7.78
N VAL A 97 -30.31 1.72 -7.99
CA VAL A 97 -30.04 2.26 -9.34
C VAL A 97 -29.39 1.21 -10.24
N TYR A 98 -28.41 0.45 -9.74
CA TYR A 98 -27.76 -0.63 -10.50
C TYR A 98 -28.72 -1.78 -10.83
N GLN A 99 -29.59 -2.16 -9.90
CA GLN A 99 -30.60 -3.21 -10.14
C GLN A 99 -31.60 -2.78 -11.21
N ARG A 100 -32.09 -1.53 -11.15
CA ARG A 100 -32.96 -0.94 -12.19
C ARG A 100 -32.27 -0.91 -13.55
N ALA A 101 -31.01 -0.47 -13.60
CA ALA A 101 -30.25 -0.43 -14.85
C ALA A 101 -30.04 -1.82 -15.47
N LYS A 102 -30.04 -2.89 -14.66
CA LYS A 102 -29.94 -4.28 -15.11
C LYS A 102 -31.28 -4.99 -15.31
N ASN A 103 -32.42 -4.28 -15.23
CA ASN A 103 -33.77 -4.86 -15.26
C ASN A 103 -33.97 -6.02 -14.27
N GLN A 104 -33.33 -5.94 -13.10
CA GLN A 104 -33.49 -6.91 -12.02
C GLN A 104 -34.59 -6.48 -11.06
N ARG A 105 -35.23 -7.45 -10.40
CA ARG A 105 -36.35 -7.23 -9.47
C ARG A 105 -35.93 -6.29 -8.33
N GLU A 106 -36.64 -5.16 -8.21
CA GLU A 106 -36.31 -4.01 -7.35
C GLU A 106 -36.81 -4.13 -5.88
N THR A 107 -37.60 -5.16 -5.57
CA THR A 107 -38.31 -5.24 -4.28
C THR A 107 -37.39 -5.75 -3.17
N VAL A 108 -36.89 -4.84 -2.34
CA VAL A 108 -36.19 -5.16 -1.08
C VAL A 108 -37.22 -5.17 0.07
N ALA A 109 -37.23 -6.22 0.89
CA ALA A 109 -38.13 -6.31 2.04
C ALA A 109 -37.88 -5.18 3.05
N PHE A 110 -38.95 -4.60 3.60
CA PHE A 110 -38.93 -3.42 4.48
C PHE A 110 -38.55 -3.72 5.95
N GLY A 111 -38.07 -4.93 6.28
CA GLY A 111 -37.75 -5.33 7.66
C GLY A 111 -36.83 -4.33 8.38
N MET A 112 -36.89 -4.29 9.72
CA MET A 112 -36.10 -3.37 10.55
C MET A 112 -34.61 -3.49 10.21
N GLN A 113 -34.02 -2.38 9.77
CA GLN A 113 -32.60 -2.29 9.36
C GLN A 113 -31.71 -1.71 10.47
N THR A 114 -32.34 -1.29 11.56
CA THR A 114 -31.74 -0.71 12.75
C THR A 114 -32.27 -1.49 13.94
N ASP A 115 -31.38 -1.80 14.88
CA ASP A 115 -31.78 -2.44 16.14
C ASP A 115 -32.79 -1.53 16.86
N PRO A 116 -33.98 -2.02 17.25
CA PRO A 116 -34.87 -1.25 18.10
C PRO A 116 -34.15 -0.96 19.42
N GLN A 117 -34.05 0.32 19.77
CA GLN A 117 -33.47 0.74 21.06
C GLN A 117 -34.29 0.24 22.25
#